data_AF-A0A3B9LDQ2-F1
#
_entry.id   AF-A0A3B9LDQ2-F1
#
_cell.length_a   1.000
_cell.length_b   1.000
_cell.length_c   1.000
_cell.angle_alpha   90.00
_cell.angle_beta   90.00
_cell.angle_gamma   90.00
#
_symmetry.space_group_name_H-M   'P 1'
#
loop_
_entity.id
_entity.type
_entity.pdbx_description
1 polymer ?
#
loop_
_entity_poly.entity_id
_entity_poly.type
_entity_poly.pdbx_seq_one_letter_code
_entity_poly.pdbx_strand_id
1 'polypeptide(L)' 'KRLRSLGWEGPHYRSNHPFMFKEDSPPLKIPNPHTKDISIDLLSKILKQAGISREEWLESR' A
#
# COMPACT_ATOMS: atom_id res chain seq x y z
N LYS A 1 -4.27 -6.13 -3.90
CA LYS A 1 -3.90 -6.70 -5.23
C LYS A 1 -3.06 -5.70 -6.01
N ARG A 2 -3.55 -4.48 -6.26
CA ARG A 2 -2.82 -3.39 -6.96
C ARG A 2 -1.40 -3.08 -6.49
N LEU A 3 -1.16 -2.96 -5.18
CA LEU A 3 0.21 -2.74 -4.66
C LEU A 3 1.19 -3.84 -5.11
N ARG A 4 0.75 -5.11 -5.16
CA ARG A 4 1.59 -6.22 -5.66
C ARG A 4 1.92 -6.06 -7.15
N SER A 5 0.97 -5.58 -7.96
CA SER A 5 1.22 -5.28 -9.38
C SER A 5 2.25 -4.17 -9.58
N LEU A 6 2.38 -3.26 -8.61
CA LEU A 6 3.37 -2.17 -8.62
C LEU A 6 4.74 -2.56 -8.03
N GLY A 7 4.96 -3.87 -7.83
CA GLY A 7 6.21 -4.43 -7.32
C GLY A 7 6.35 -4.41 -5.80
N TRP A 8 5.26 -4.22 -5.04
CA TRP A 8 5.29 -4.33 -3.58
C TRP A 8 5.11 -5.77 -3.11
N GLU A 9 6.01 -6.25 -2.28
CA GLU A 9 6.00 -7.56 -1.63
C GLU A 9 5.34 -7.50 -0.24
N GLY A 10 4.68 -8.59 0.17
CA GLY A 10 3.94 -8.69 1.43
C GLY A 10 2.43 -8.97 1.23
N PRO A 11 1.59 -8.78 2.27
CA PRO A 11 1.87 -8.13 3.55
C PRO A 11 2.69 -9.01 4.54
N HIS A 12 3.66 -8.40 5.22
CA HIS A 12 4.34 -8.99 6.37
C HIS A 12 3.76 -8.46 7.67
N TYR A 13 3.40 -9.36 8.57
CA TYR A 13 2.80 -9.05 9.86
C TYR A 13 3.88 -9.11 10.94
N ARG A 14 4.38 -7.95 11.37
CA ARG A 14 5.36 -7.85 12.47
C ARG A 14 4.79 -7.23 13.75
N SER A 15 3.60 -6.61 13.70
CA SER A 15 2.92 -5.97 14.84
C SER A 15 1.44 -5.69 14.49
N ASN A 16 0.79 -4.74 15.18
CA ASN A 16 -0.61 -4.32 15.00
C ASN A 16 -1.00 -3.88 13.57
N HIS A 17 -0.03 -3.66 12.69
CA HIS A 17 -0.25 -3.30 11.28
C HIS A 17 0.66 -4.11 10.35
N PRO A 18 0.13 -4.57 9.21
CA PRO A 18 0.96 -5.16 8.16
C PRO A 18 1.85 -4.13 7.48
N PHE A 19 2.94 -4.61 6.88
CA PHE A 19 3.86 -3.82 6.07
C PHE A 19 4.06 -4.46 4.70
N MET A 20 4.30 -3.64 3.68
CA MET A 20 4.81 -4.08 2.37
C MET A 20 6.20 -3.52 2.12
N PHE A 21 7.00 -4.24 1.36
CA PHE A 21 8.36 -3.85 0.99
C PHE A 21 8.48 -3.76 -0.52
N LYS A 22 9.37 -2.91 -1.01
CA LYS A 22 9.71 -2.81 -2.43
C LYS A 22 11.19 -2.46 -2.51
N GLU A 23 11.88 -2.99 -3.52
CA GLU A 23 13.27 -2.61 -3.81
C GLU A 23 13.35 -1.08 -4.00
N ASP A 24 14.38 -0.46 -3.42
CA ASP A 24 14.57 1.00 -3.45
C ASP A 24 13.47 1.85 -2.77
N SER A 25 12.63 1.27 -1.91
CA SER A 25 11.59 2.02 -1.19
C SER A 25 11.52 1.67 0.30
N PRO A 26 11.21 2.65 1.17
CA PRO A 26 11.01 2.39 2.59
C PRO A 26 9.78 1.49 2.83
N PRO A 27 9.73 0.74 3.95
CA PRO A 27 8.61 -0.13 4.26
C PRO A 27 7.28 0.64 4.33
N LEU A 28 6.29 0.20 3.56
CA LEU A 28 4.97 0.81 3.50
C LEU A 28 4.05 0.19 4.54
N LYS A 29 3.61 1.00 5.52
CA LYS A 29 2.62 0.58 6.51
C LYS A 29 1.23 0.56 5.87
N ILE A 30 0.58 -0.60 5.90
CA ILE A 30 -0.80 -0.76 5.41
C ILE A 30 -1.76 -0.98 6.59
N PRO A 31 -3.02 -0.53 6.47
CA PRO A 31 -4.02 -0.78 7.50
C PRO A 31 -4.23 -2.28 7.65
N ASN A 32 -4.59 -2.70 8.86
CA ASN A 32 -4.93 -4.09 9.12
C ASN A 32 -6.16 -4.44 8.25
N PRO A 33 -6.26 -5.65 7.67
CA PRO A 33 -7.48 -6.12 7.02
C PRO A 33 -8.68 -6.04 7.97
N HIS A 34 -9.38 -4.91 7.93
CA HIS A 34 -10.72 -4.75 8.47
C HIS A 34 -11.70 -4.91 7.30
N THR A 35 -12.87 -5.49 7.55
CA THR A 35 -13.90 -5.82 6.55
C THR A 35 -14.61 -4.59 5.95
N LYS A 36 -14.00 -3.40 6.02
CA LYS A 36 -14.56 -2.12 5.56
C LYS A 36 -13.66 -1.50 4.50
N ASP A 37 -14.27 -0.71 3.63
CA ASP A 37 -13.54 0.12 2.68
C ASP A 37 -12.58 1.07 3.40
N ILE A 38 -11.42 1.28 2.77
CA ILE A 38 -10.46 2.30 3.23
C ILE A 38 -10.97 3.69 2.80
N SER A 39 -10.82 4.68 3.67
CA SER A 39 -11.14 6.06 3.29
C SER A 39 -10.19 6.56 2.20
N ILE A 40 -10.70 7.46 1.35
CA ILE A 40 -9.91 8.07 0.26
C ILE A 40 -8.69 8.82 0.83
N ASP A 41 -8.84 9.47 1.98
CA ASP A 41 -7.75 10.15 2.68
C ASP A 41 -6.64 9.18 3.12
N LEU A 42 -7.03 8.03 3.69
CA LEU A 42 -6.07 7.01 4.10
C LEU A 42 -5.35 6.40 2.88
N LEU A 43 -6.09 6.10 1.82
CA LEU A 43 -5.50 5.63 0.56
C LEU A 43 -4.51 6.65 0.01
N SER A 44 -4.88 7.93 -0.04
CA SER A 44 -4.02 9.01 -0.54
C SER A 44 -2.71 9.12 0.24
N LYS A 45 -2.77 9.01 1.58
CA LYS A 45 -1.59 8.99 2.45
C LYS A 45 -0.67 7.81 2.15
N ILE A 46 -1.24 6.61 1.97
CA ILE A 46 -0.48 5.40 1.66
C ILE A 46 0.20 5.53 0.28
N LEU A 47 -0.53 5.99 -0.74
CA LEU A 47 0.03 6.19 -2.08
C LEU A 47 1.15 7.23 -2.09
N LYS A 48 0.97 8.34 -1.35
CA LYS A 48 1.99 9.37 -1.17
C LYS A 48 3.25 8.83 -0.50
N GLN A 49 3.11 8.00 0.54
CA GLN A 49 4.25 7.34 1.20
C GLN A 49 4.95 6.34 0.27
N ALA A 50 4.18 5.68 -0.59
CA ALA A 50 4.67 4.73 -1.58
C ALA A 50 5.29 5.40 -2.83
N GLY A 51 5.21 6.74 -2.95
CA GLY A 51 5.63 7.46 -4.15
C GLY A 51 4.79 7.12 -5.39
N ILE A 52 3.59 6.58 -5.23
CA ILE A 52 2.71 6.15 -6.33
C ILE A 52 1.80 7.32 -6.69
N SER A 53 1.82 7.73 -7.97
CA SER A 53 0.87 8.70 -8.49
C SER A 53 -0.54 8.11 -8.61
N ARG A 54 -1.54 8.98 -8.72
CA ARG A 54 -2.94 8.55 -8.88
C ARG A 54 -3.12 7.77 -10.19
N GLU A 55 -2.43 8.22 -11.24
CA GLU A 55 -2.43 7.66 -12.58
C GLU A 55 -1.88 6.23 -12.54
N GLU A 56 -0.68 6.04 -12.00
CA GLU A 56 -0.07 4.70 -11.82
C GLU A 56 -0.98 3.76 -11.01
N TRP A 57 -1.62 4.28 -9.96
CA TRP A 57 -2.56 3.50 -9.17
C TRP A 57 -3.80 3.05 -9.97
N LEU A 58 -4.29 3.88 -10.88
CA LEU A 58 -5.44 3.56 -11.74
C LEU A 58 -5.06 2.62 -12.87
N GLU A 59 -3.83 2.71 -13.39
CA GLU A 59 -3.29 1.81 -14.42
C GLU A 59 -2.99 0.41 -13.87
N SER A 60 -2.65 0.29 -12.59
CA SER A 60 -2.39 -1.00 -11.92
C SER A 60 -3.63 -1.92 -11.74
N ARG A 61 -4.76 -1.61 -12.40
CA ARG A 61 -6.06 -2.26 -12.22
C ARG A 61 -6.12 -3.67 -12.78
#